data_AF-A0A373G5V8-F1
#
_entry.id   AF-A0A373G5V8-F1
#
_cell.length_a   1.000
_cell.length_b   1.000
_cell.length_c   1.000
_cell.angle_alpha   90.00
_cell.angle_beta   90.00
_cell.angle_gamma   90.00
#
_symmetry.space_group_name_H-M   'P 1'
#
loop_
_entity.id
_entity.type
_entity.pdbx_description
1 polymer ?
#
loop_
_entity_poly.entity_id
_entity_poly.type
_entity_poly.pdbx_seq_one_letter_code
_entity_poly.pdbx_strand_id
1 'polypeptide(L)' 'MNAEAKLNTLYRIGSRVSLNKEQAKEFVGGRYRLEKLIAEKKIRAEKTGTTKMSPYAINACDVLLYAVDSKEQRI' A
#
# COMPACT_ATOMS: atom_id res chain seq x y z
N MET A 1 -25.12 9.46 -2.67
CA MET A 1 -23.66 9.50 -2.83
C MET A 1 -23.29 8.45 -3.88
N ASN A 2 -22.78 8.86 -5.05
CA ASN A 2 -22.46 7.94 -6.16
C ASN A 2 -21.13 7.18 -5.90
N ALA A 3 -20.83 6.19 -6.72
CA ALA A 3 -19.64 5.35 -6.57
C ALA A 3 -18.33 6.16 -6.68
N GLU A 4 -18.26 7.12 -7.60
CA GLU A 4 -17.10 7.98 -7.81
C GLU A 4 -16.81 8.86 -6.58
N ALA A 5 -17.83 9.45 -5.97
CA ALA A 5 -17.67 10.25 -4.76
C ALA A 5 -17.15 9.41 -3.59
N LYS A 6 -17.61 8.16 -3.47
CA LYS A 6 -17.09 7.21 -2.47
C LYS A 6 -15.63 6.87 -2.75
N LEU A 7 -15.27 6.60 -4.00
CA LEU A 7 -13.90 6.27 -4.39
C LEU A 7 -12.94 7.44 -4.14
N ASN A 8 -13.34 8.66 -4.51
CA ASN A 8 -12.55 9.86 -4.23
C ASN A 8 -12.37 10.06 -2.71
N THR A 9 -13.43 9.82 -1.92
CA THR A 9 -13.34 9.86 -0.46
C THR A 9 -12.34 8.85 0.08
N LEU A 10 -12.33 7.62 -0.45
CA LEU A 10 -11.37 6.58 -0.06
C LEU A 10 -9.93 6.97 -0.38
N TYR A 11 -9.65 7.49 -1.58
CA TYR A 11 -8.29 7.93 -1.93
C TYR A 11 -7.81 9.09 -1.05
N ARG A 12 -8.70 10.07 -0.79
CA ARG A 12 -8.37 11.19 0.09
C ARG A 12 -8.04 10.73 1.50
N ILE A 13 -8.84 9.83 2.08
CA ILE A 13 -8.58 9.27 3.41
C ILE A 13 -7.31 8.42 3.39
N GLY A 14 -7.20 7.50 2.44
CA GLY A 14 -6.06 6.58 2.29
C GLY A 14 -4.73 7.31 2.14
N SER A 15 -4.71 8.50 1.53
CA SER A 15 -3.49 9.30 1.39
C SER A 15 -2.88 9.76 2.72
N ARG A 16 -3.67 9.73 3.80
CA ARG A 16 -3.29 10.13 5.17
C ARG A 16 -3.13 8.96 6.12
N VAL A 17 -3.46 7.75 5.66
CA VAL A 17 -3.38 6.53 6.47
C VAL A 17 -2.09 5.80 6.12
N SER A 18 -1.40 5.31 7.16
CA SER A 18 -0.23 4.47 7.01
C SER A 18 -0.55 3.03 7.39
N LEU A 19 -0.10 2.11 6.55
CA LEU A 19 -0.10 0.66 6.79
C LEU A 19 1.29 0.21 7.21
N ASN A 20 1.34 -0.88 7.96
CA ASN A 20 2.59 -1.61 8.14
C ASN A 20 2.85 -2.56 6.96
N LYS A 21 4.04 -3.16 6.90
CA LYS A 21 4.43 -4.10 5.84
C LYS A 21 3.54 -5.34 5.74
N GLU A 22 3.09 -5.86 6.88
CA GLU A 22 2.27 -7.07 6.95
C GLU A 22 0.88 -6.83 6.37
N GLN A 23 0.30 -5.65 6.64
CA GLN A 23 -0.96 -5.24 6.04
C GLN A 23 -0.79 -4.95 4.54
N ALA A 24 0.23 -4.16 4.17
CA ALA A 24 0.40 -3.72 2.78
C ALA A 24 0.65 -4.88 1.81
N LYS A 25 1.37 -5.93 2.23
CA LYS A 25 1.68 -7.07 1.36
C LYS A 25 0.43 -7.87 0.96
N GLU A 26 -0.60 -7.89 1.80
CA GLU A 26 -1.83 -8.63 1.52
C GLU A 26 -2.59 -8.01 0.33
N PHE A 27 -2.54 -6.69 0.19
CA PHE A 27 -3.20 -5.99 -0.91
C PHE A 27 -2.47 -6.14 -2.26
N VAL A 28 -1.14 -6.06 -2.25
CA VAL A 28 -0.35 -6.00 -3.50
C VAL A 28 0.14 -7.35 -4.00
N GLY A 29 -0.31 -8.46 -3.39
CA GLY A 29 0.05 -9.81 -3.83
C GLY A 29 1.41 -10.31 -3.32
N GLY A 30 1.80 -9.87 -2.11
CA GLY A 30 2.92 -10.42 -1.39
C GLY A 30 4.10 -9.47 -1.19
N ARG A 31 5.04 -9.91 -0.35
CA ARG A 31 6.15 -9.10 0.14
C ARG A 31 7.09 -8.65 -0.97
N TYR A 32 7.45 -9.54 -1.88
CA TYR A 32 8.40 -9.23 -2.95
C TYR A 32 7.89 -8.13 -3.87
N ARG A 33 6.60 -8.21 -4.25
CA ARG A 33 5.95 -7.18 -5.07
C ARG A 33 5.86 -5.85 -4.34
N LEU A 34 5.51 -5.86 -3.04
CA LEU A 34 5.52 -4.65 -2.21
C LEU A 34 6.90 -3.98 -2.20
N GLU A 35 7.96 -4.74 -1.93
CA GLU A 35 9.32 -4.22 -1.87
C GLU A 35 9.78 -3.67 -3.23
N LYS A 36 9.42 -4.32 -4.34
CA LYS A 36 9.67 -3.83 -5.70
C LYS A 36 8.97 -2.49 -5.96
N LEU A 37 7.69 -2.36 -5.62
CA LEU A 37 6.91 -1.13 -5.81
C LEU A 37 7.45 0.04 -4.97
N ILE A 38 7.93 -0.23 -3.76
CA ILE A 38 8.60 0.77 -2.91
C ILE A 38 9.93 1.18 -3.53
N ALA A 39 10.75 0.23 -4.00
CA ALA A 39 12.03 0.52 -4.65
C ALA A 39 11.87 1.34 -5.93
N GLU A 40 10.80 1.09 -6.69
CA GLU A 40 10.40 1.86 -7.88
C GLU A 40 9.74 3.21 -7.55
N LYS A 41 9.63 3.58 -6.27
CA LYS A 41 8.96 4.81 -5.77
C LYS A 41 7.49 4.94 -6.16
N LYS A 42 6.84 3.83 -6.50
CA LYS A 42 5.39 3.77 -6.80
C LYS A 42 4.54 3.76 -5.54
N ILE A 43 5.09 3.24 -4.44
CA ILE A 43 4.48 3.27 -3.12
C ILE A 43 5.39 4.07 -2.19
N ARG A 44 4.84 5.14 -1.61
CA ARG A 44 5.54 5.90 -0.57
C ARG A 44 5.63 5.07 0.70
N ALA A 45 6.86 4.88 1.16
CA ALA A 45 7.14 4.19 2.41
C ALA A 45 8.25 4.91 3.15
N GLU A 46 7.97 5.27 4.40
CA GLU A 46 8.93 5.94 5.27
C GLU A 46 9.35 5.00 6.38
N LYS A 47 10.65 4.95 6.66
CA LYS A 47 11.15 4.17 7.77
C LYS A 47 10.92 4.95 9.05
N THR A 48 10.18 4.39 10.01
CA THR A 48 9.78 5.09 11.23
C THR A 48 10.88 5.13 12.29
N GLY A 49 12.07 4.63 11.99
CA GLY A 49 13.20 4.61 12.90
C GLY A 49 14.52 4.40 12.17
N THR A 50 15.61 4.58 12.92
CA THR A 50 16.99 4.58 12.39
C THR A 50 17.58 3.19 12.24
N THR A 51 17.02 2.18 12.89
CA THR A 51 17.56 0.82 12.90
C THR A 51 17.21 0.07 11.61
N LYS A 52 18.01 -0.95 11.24
CA LYS A 52 17.70 -1.80 10.07
C LYS A 52 16.30 -2.43 10.15
N MET A 53 15.86 -2.81 11.35
CA MET A 53 14.58 -3.44 11.65
C MET A 53 13.41 -2.47 11.87
N SER A 54 13.64 -1.15 11.75
CA SER A 54 12.58 -0.19 12.01
C SER A 54 11.37 -0.40 11.08
N PRO A 55 10.13 -0.30 11.62
CA PRO A 55 8.92 -0.43 10.83
C PRO A 55 8.89 0.56 9.66
N TYR A 56 8.08 0.23 8.66
CA TYR A 56 7.77 1.15 7.58
C TYR A 56 6.34 1.64 7.75
N ALA A 57 6.16 2.95 7.66
CA ALA A 57 4.88 3.58 7.44
C ALA A 57 4.66 3.65 5.92
N ILE A 58 3.73 2.84 5.41
CA ILE A 58 3.46 2.69 3.98
C ILE A 58 2.16 3.40 3.65
N ASN A 59 2.12 4.25 2.63
CA ASN A 59 0.92 5.01 2.27
C ASN A 59 -0.20 4.07 1.77
N ALA A 60 -1.37 4.14 2.41
CA ALA A 60 -2.48 3.24 2.08
C ALA A 60 -3.09 3.53 0.69
N CYS A 61 -3.14 4.78 0.25
CA CYS A 61 -3.67 5.13 -1.08
C CYS A 61 -2.83 4.49 -2.19
N ASP A 62 -1.51 4.59 -2.08
CA ASP A 62 -0.60 4.01 -3.08
C ASP A 62 -0.73 2.48 -3.09
N VAL A 63 -0.86 1.86 -1.91
CA VAL A 63 -1.10 0.40 -1.79
C VAL A 63 -2.40 -0.01 -2.49
N LEU A 64 -3.50 0.72 -2.27
CA LEU A 64 -4.79 0.42 -2.88
C LEU A 64 -4.77 0.61 -4.40
N LEU A 65 -3.99 1.56 -4.91
CA LEU A 65 -3.84 1.78 -6.36
C LEU A 65 -3.14 0.60 -7.07
N TYR A 66 -2.27 -0.12 -6.35
CA TYR A 66 -1.58 -1.31 -6.86
C TYR A 66 -2.12 -2.62 -6.29
N ALA A 67 -3.29 -2.58 -5.65
CA ALA A 67 -3.94 -3.76 -5.12
C ALA A 67 -4.28 -4.73 -6.26
N VAL A 68 -4.09 -6.02 -6.00
CA VAL A 68 -4.43 -7.10 -6.92
C VAL A 68 -5.46 -7.98 -6.24
N ASP A 69 -6.51 -8.35 -6.97
CA ASP A 69 -7.47 -9.31 -6.46
C ASP A 69 -6.74 -10.63 -6.19
N SER A 70 -6.93 -11.17 -4.99
CA SER A 70 -6.48 -12.50 -4.58
C SER A 70 -6.75 -13.61 -5.62
N LYS A 71 -7.81 -13.47 -6.43
CA LYS A 71 -8.13 -14.42 -7.53
C LYS A 71 -7.16 -14.32 -8.72
N GLU A 72 -6.59 -13.14 -8.97
CA GLU A 72 -5.62 -12.89 -10.04
C GLU A 72 -4.17 -13.20 -9.60
N GLN A 73 -3.93 -13.43 -8.31
CA GLN A 73 -2.60 -13.72 -7.77
C GLN A 73 -2.11 -15.16 -8.03
N ARG A 74 -2.93 -16.04 -8.62
CA ARG A 74 -2.66 -17.48 -8.82
C ARG A 74 -2.10 -17.87 -10.20
N ILE A 75 -1.56 -16.92 -10.97
CA ILE A 75 -0.94 -17.20 -12.28
C ILE A 75 0.59 -17.09 -12.16
#